data_AF-A0A914P4I0-F1
#
_entry.id   AF-A0A914P4I0-F1
#
_cell.length_a   1.000
_cell.length_b   1.000
_cell.length_c   1.000
_cell.angle_alpha   90.00
_cell.angle_beta   90.00
_cell.angle_gamma   90.00
#
_symmetry.space_group_name_H-M   'P 1'
#
loop_
_entity.id
_entity.type
_entity.pdbx_description
1 polymer ?
#
loop_
_entity_poly.entity_id
_entity_poly.type
_entity_poly.pdbx_seq_one_letter_code
_entity_poly.pdbx_strand_id
1 'polypeptide(L)'
;MLFFRGNYYSLWDGQSIWVDKMSFSPLHFDCHIPNAISAMFGKLVELSNAIEAKRIGWIFNEETKKNFYEIMENIGAINMTKQEDWHIYRSNKSEFSEYLTTTGDNYMKLNETHKQRAKDLLKKQKAQEIEKIQQE
;
A
#
# COMPACT_ATOMS: atom_id res chain seq x y z
N MET A 1 16.32 -0.96 -14.42
CA MET A 1 16.06 0.33 -13.74
C MET A 1 14.93 0.08 -12.76
N LEU A 2 15.19 0.15 -11.45
CA LEU A 2 14.16 0.02 -10.42
C LEU A 2 13.52 1.39 -10.17
N PHE A 3 12.20 1.44 -10.15
CA PHE A 3 11.45 2.61 -9.73
C PHE A 3 10.81 2.28 -8.37
N PHE A 4 11.18 3.05 -7.34
CA PHE A 4 10.55 3.00 -6.04
C PHE A 4 9.54 4.13 -5.95
N ARG A 5 8.29 3.83 -5.56
CA ARG A 5 7.29 4.86 -5.25
C ARG A 5 6.75 4.68 -3.84
N GLY A 6 7.37 5.36 -2.86
CA GLY A 6 6.71 5.69 -1.60
C GLY A 6 6.68 4.60 -0.51
N ASN A 7 6.55 5.08 0.73
CA ASN A 7 6.23 4.25 1.90
C ASN A 7 4.75 3.84 1.80
N TYR A 8 4.47 2.54 1.78
CA TYR A 8 3.10 2.06 1.81
C TYR A 8 2.73 1.69 3.24
N TYR A 9 1.66 2.30 3.73
CA TYR A 9 1.08 1.98 5.03
C TYR A 9 -0.08 1.01 4.81
N SER A 10 0.12 -0.23 5.24
CA SER A 10 -0.99 -1.17 5.44
C SER A 10 -1.54 -0.96 6.85
N LEU A 11 -2.86 -1.04 7.01
CA LEU A 11 -3.48 -1.04 8.34
C LEU A 11 -3.20 -2.33 9.13
N TRP A 12 -2.73 -3.39 8.48
CA TRP A 12 -2.36 -4.65 9.12
C TRP A 12 -0.95 -4.62 9.72
N ASP A 13 0.05 -4.30 8.89
CA ASP A 13 1.46 -4.54 9.25
C ASP A 13 2.26 -3.25 9.43
N GLY A 14 1.60 -2.09 9.35
CA GLY A 14 2.26 -0.80 9.42
C GLY A 14 3.09 -0.49 8.16
N GLN A 15 4.31 0.01 8.36
CA GLN A 15 5.17 0.45 7.27
C GLN A 15 5.68 -0.73 6.44
N SER A 16 5.59 -0.61 5.12
CA SER A 16 6.03 -1.63 4.18
C SER A 16 6.68 -1.03 2.93
N ILE A 17 7.52 -1.83 2.28
CA ILE A 17 8.07 -1.56 0.96
C ILE A 17 7.17 -2.26 -0.07
N TRP A 18 6.85 -1.55 -1.15
CA TRP A 18 6.17 -2.13 -2.30
C TRP A 18 7.01 -1.95 -3.56
N VAL A 19 7.19 -3.03 -4.29
CA VAL A 19 7.89 -3.02 -5.57
C VAL A 19 6.85 -2.91 -6.69
N ASP A 20 6.75 -1.72 -7.27
CA ASP A 20 5.78 -1.42 -8.34
C ASP A 20 6.12 -2.12 -9.66
N LYS A 21 7.41 -2.13 -10.02
CA LYS A 21 7.86 -2.74 -11.28
C LYS A 21 9.25 -3.35 -11.17
N MET A 22 9.35 -4.62 -11.56
CA MET A 22 10.61 -5.33 -11.78
C MET A 22 10.73 -5.69 -13.25
N SER A 23 11.85 -5.31 -13.87
CA SER A 23 12.16 -5.70 -15.25
C SER A 23 13.63 -6.06 -15.37
N PHE A 24 13.88 -7.12 -16.13
CA PHE A 24 15.21 -7.62 -16.46
C PHE A 24 15.40 -7.49 -17.97
N SER A 25 16.60 -7.09 -18.39
CA SER A 25 16.97 -7.16 -19.80
C SER A 25 16.95 -8.63 -20.25
N PRO A 26 16.40 -8.96 -21.43
CA PRO A 26 16.41 -10.33 -21.96
C PRO A 26 17.81 -10.95 -21.96
N LEU A 27 18.84 -10.17 -22.30
CA LEU A 27 20.24 -10.60 -22.34
C LEU A 27 20.81 -11.04 -20.98
N HIS A 28 20.22 -10.59 -19.87
CA HIS A 28 20.63 -10.97 -18.51
C HIS A 28 19.73 -12.06 -17.91
N PHE A 29 18.65 -12.40 -18.61
CA PHE A 29 17.69 -13.38 -18.14
C PHE A 29 18.31 -14.80 -18.28
N ASP A 30 18.91 -15.13 -19.42
CA ASP A 30 19.29 -16.52 -19.66
C ASP A 30 20.52 -17.02 -18.90
N CYS A 31 21.32 -16.12 -18.30
CA CYS A 31 22.59 -16.48 -17.65
C CYS A 31 22.65 -16.27 -16.13
N HIS A 32 21.86 -15.34 -15.56
CA HIS A 32 22.08 -14.88 -14.18
C HIS A 32 20.82 -14.55 -13.35
N ILE A 33 19.62 -15.00 -13.72
CA ILE A 33 18.38 -14.64 -12.99
C ILE A 33 18.47 -14.89 -11.48
N PRO A 34 18.85 -16.08 -10.97
CA PRO A 34 18.79 -16.33 -9.53
C PRO A 34 19.71 -15.37 -8.77
N ASN A 35 20.89 -15.08 -9.32
CA ASN A 35 21.85 -14.15 -8.71
C ASN A 35 21.37 -12.71 -8.77
N ALA A 36 20.77 -12.28 -9.90
CA ALA A 36 20.24 -10.94 -10.06
C ALA A 36 19.03 -10.68 -9.15
N ILE A 37 18.12 -11.65 -9.02
CA ILE A 37 16.99 -11.63 -8.09
C ILE A 37 17.51 -11.56 -6.65
N SER A 38 18.45 -12.43 -6.28
CA SER A 38 19.01 -12.45 -4.93
C SER A 38 19.70 -11.14 -4.56
N ALA A 39 20.49 -10.56 -5.48
CA ALA A 39 21.15 -9.28 -5.26
C ALA A 39 20.14 -8.13 -5.10
N MET A 40 19.08 -8.12 -5.91
CA MET A 40 18.01 -7.14 -5.82
C MET A 40 17.26 -7.24 -4.49
N PHE A 41 16.82 -8.44 -4.10
CA PHE A 41 16.13 -8.65 -2.82
C PHE A 41 17.04 -8.37 -1.62
N GLY A 42 18.34 -8.66 -1.71
CA GLY A 42 19.32 -8.26 -0.70
C GLY A 42 19.31 -6.75 -0.46
N LYS A 43 19.28 -5.94 -1.54
CA LYS A 43 19.15 -4.47 -1.41
C LYS A 43 17.80 -4.02 -0.89
N LEU A 44 16.72 -4.72 -1.21
CA LEU A 44 15.39 -4.42 -0.64
C LEU A 44 15.35 -4.70 0.87
N VAL A 45 16.02 -5.75 1.33
CA VAL A 45 16.14 -6.08 2.76
C VAL A 45 16.95 -5.02 3.49
N GLU A 46 18.10 -4.60 2.94
CA GLU A 46 18.89 -3.49 3.50
C GLU A 46 18.03 -2.23 3.67
N LEU A 47 17.26 -1.87 2.64
CA LEU A 47 16.34 -0.73 2.69
C LEU A 47 15.21 -0.93 3.70
N SER A 48 14.62 -2.14 3.77
CA SER A 48 13.54 -2.47 4.70
C SER A 48 13.99 -2.28 6.14
N ASN A 49 15.21 -2.74 6.47
CA ASN A 49 15.79 -2.59 7.79
C ASN A 49 16.05 -1.11 8.13
N ALA A 50 16.54 -0.32 7.17
CA ALA A 50 16.84 1.09 7.37
C ALA A 50 15.59 1.94 7.66
N ILE A 51 14.41 1.51 7.18
CA ILE A 51 13.14 2.22 7.39
C ILE A 51 12.18 1.48 8.33
N GLU A 52 12.65 0.43 9.02
CA GLU A 52 11.85 -0.44 9.89
C GLU A 52 10.59 -1.02 9.23
N ALA A 53 10.60 -1.20 7.91
CA ALA A 53 9.50 -1.80 7.19
C ALA A 53 9.35 -3.28 7.57
N LYS A 54 8.10 -3.68 7.85
CA LYS A 54 7.75 -5.05 8.27
C LYS A 54 7.59 -6.03 7.12
N ARG A 55 7.35 -5.52 5.91
CA ARG A 55 7.10 -6.34 4.72
C ARG A 55 7.65 -5.70 3.46
N ILE A 56 8.09 -6.55 2.54
CA ILE A 56 8.35 -6.21 1.14
C ILE A 56 7.28 -6.93 0.32
N GLY A 57 6.47 -6.19 -0.44
CA GLY A 57 5.38 -6.72 -1.27
C GLY A 57 5.58 -6.40 -2.75
N TRP A 58 5.03 -7.24 -3.62
CA TRP A 58 5.03 -7.06 -5.07
C TRP A 58 3.88 -7.86 -5.71
N ILE A 59 3.55 -7.51 -6.95
CA ILE A 59 2.65 -8.30 -7.81
C ILE A 59 3.47 -8.86 -8.97
N PHE A 60 3.20 -10.10 -9.37
CA PHE A 60 3.75 -10.68 -10.58
C PHE A 60 2.62 -11.29 -11.42
N ASN A 61 2.83 -11.35 -12.74
CA ASN A 61 1.93 -12.04 -13.65
C ASN A 61 2.39 -13.49 -13.80
N GLU A 62 1.56 -14.45 -13.41
CA GLU A 62 1.85 -15.89 -13.46
C GLU A 62 2.20 -16.37 -14.89
N GLU A 63 1.60 -15.78 -15.92
CA GLU A 63 1.81 -16.19 -17.31
C GLU A 63 3.21 -15.85 -17.84
N THR A 64 3.93 -14.95 -17.16
CA THR A 64 5.12 -14.34 -17.79
C THR A 64 6.40 -15.14 -17.66
N LYS A 65 6.54 -16.10 -16.72
CA LYS A 65 7.84 -16.77 -16.50
C LYS A 65 7.71 -18.18 -15.91
N LYS A 66 8.06 -19.19 -16.72
CA LYS A 66 8.41 -20.54 -16.24
C LYS A 66 9.54 -20.40 -15.21
N ASN A 67 9.35 -20.92 -13.99
CA ASN A 67 10.31 -20.95 -12.86
C ASN A 67 10.40 -19.69 -11.97
N PHE A 68 9.73 -18.56 -12.28
CA PHE A 68 9.81 -17.39 -11.37
C PHE A 68 9.12 -17.66 -10.03
N TYR A 69 7.99 -18.37 -10.07
CA TYR A 69 7.25 -18.78 -8.88
C TYR A 69 8.12 -19.63 -7.93
N GLU A 70 8.81 -20.63 -8.47
CA GLU A 70 9.74 -21.49 -7.71
C GLU A 70 10.87 -20.66 -7.09
N ILE A 71 11.43 -19.69 -7.81
CA ILE A 71 12.45 -18.80 -7.25
C ILE A 71 11.89 -17.95 -6.10
N MET A 72 10.66 -17.45 -6.22
CA MET A 72 10.02 -16.66 -5.14
C MET A 72 9.76 -17.52 -3.90
N GLU A 73 9.25 -18.75 -4.04
CA GLU A 73 9.05 -19.66 -2.91
C GLU A 73 10.39 -20.02 -2.24
N ASN A 74 11.45 -20.23 -3.02
CA ASN A 74 12.79 -20.55 -2.50
C ASN A 74 13.41 -19.41 -1.68
N ILE A 75 13.03 -18.14 -1.91
CA ILE A 75 13.46 -17.01 -1.09
C ILE A 75 12.53 -16.73 0.09
N GLY A 76 11.56 -17.62 0.36
CA GLY A 76 10.62 -17.50 1.47
C GLY A 76 9.45 -16.55 1.19
N ALA A 77 9.20 -16.19 -0.07
CA ALA A 77 8.03 -15.39 -0.41
C ALA A 77 6.76 -16.22 -0.28
N ILE A 78 5.69 -15.59 0.19
CA ILE A 78 4.37 -16.18 0.35
C ILE A 78 3.45 -15.67 -0.75
N ASN A 79 2.78 -16.59 -1.47
CA ASN A 79 1.72 -16.21 -2.41
C ASN A 79 0.42 -15.93 -1.64
N MET A 80 0.15 -14.64 -1.40
CA MET A 80 -1.04 -14.18 -0.66
C MET A 80 -2.36 -14.52 -1.34
N THR A 81 -2.40 -14.61 -2.67
CA THR A 81 -3.60 -15.03 -3.40
C THR A 81 -3.90 -16.51 -3.14
N LYS A 82 -2.89 -17.37 -3.06
CA LYS A 82 -3.10 -18.79 -2.75
C LYS A 82 -3.33 -19.05 -1.26
N GLN A 83 -2.62 -18.33 -0.39
CA GLN A 83 -2.67 -18.57 1.05
C GLN A 83 -3.89 -17.94 1.73
N GLU A 84 -4.27 -16.74 1.33
CA GLU A 84 -5.29 -15.93 2.01
C GLU A 84 -6.38 -15.40 1.07
N ASP A 85 -6.42 -15.86 -0.18
CA ASP A 85 -7.41 -15.47 -1.18
C ASP A 85 -7.43 -13.95 -1.47
N TRP A 86 -6.25 -13.32 -1.44
CA TRP A 86 -6.12 -11.91 -1.77
C TRP A 86 -6.39 -11.66 -3.26
N HIS A 87 -7.26 -10.68 -3.53
CA HIS A 87 -7.58 -10.22 -4.88
C HIS A 87 -7.18 -8.77 -5.09
N ILE A 88 -6.71 -8.46 -6.29
CA ILE A 88 -6.44 -7.08 -6.73
C ILE A 88 -7.69 -6.55 -7.43
N TYR A 89 -8.30 -5.52 -6.85
CA TYR A 89 -9.38 -4.78 -7.50
C TYR A 89 -8.81 -3.57 -8.24
N ARG A 90 -9.35 -3.33 -9.43
CA ARG A 90 -9.05 -2.15 -10.24
C ARG A 90 -10.36 -1.54 -10.72
N SER A 91 -10.47 -0.22 -10.62
CA SER A 91 -11.52 0.55 -11.30
C SER A 91 -10.86 1.48 -12.31
N ASN A 92 -11.52 1.64 -13.46
CA ASN A 92 -11.09 2.62 -14.45
C ASN A 92 -11.63 4.01 -14.10
N LYS A 93 -10.97 5.05 -14.62
CA LYS A 93 -11.33 6.45 -14.32
C LYS A 93 -12.81 6.74 -14.60
N SER A 94 -13.38 6.21 -15.68
CA SER A 94 -14.78 6.41 -16.07
C SER A 94 -15.74 5.83 -15.04
N GLU A 95 -15.55 4.57 -14.66
CA GLU A 95 -16.36 3.86 -13.66
C GLU A 95 -16.26 4.55 -12.29
N PHE A 96 -15.06 4.97 -11.91
CA PHE A 96 -14.85 5.67 -10.63
C PHE A 96 -15.51 7.06 -10.63
N SER A 97 -15.44 7.77 -11.76
CA SER A 97 -16.13 9.05 -11.93
C SER A 97 -17.65 8.89 -11.83
N GLU A 98 -18.20 7.88 -12.50
CA GLU A 98 -19.62 7.56 -12.47
C GLU A 98 -20.09 7.25 -11.04
N TYR A 99 -19.36 6.41 -10.31
CA TYR A 99 -19.63 6.12 -8.91
C TYR A 99 -19.68 7.40 -8.05
N LEU A 100 -18.72 8.32 -8.24
CA LEU A 100 -18.70 9.58 -7.50
C LEU A 100 -19.91 10.47 -7.81
N THR A 101 -20.33 10.54 -9.08
CA THR A 101 -21.47 11.37 -9.49
C THR A 101 -22.84 10.80 -9.12
N THR A 102 -22.96 9.48 -9.04
CA THR A 102 -24.24 8.80 -8.74
C THR A 102 -24.42 8.47 -7.26
N THR A 103 -23.32 8.18 -6.57
CA THR A 103 -23.33 7.66 -5.19
C THR A 103 -22.44 8.51 -4.26
N GLY A 104 -21.34 9.07 -4.78
CA GLY A 104 -20.37 9.88 -4.04
C GLY A 104 -20.89 11.24 -3.54
N ASP A 105 -21.94 11.79 -4.14
CA ASP A 105 -22.63 12.98 -3.64
C ASP A 105 -23.11 12.82 -2.19
N ASN A 106 -23.46 11.60 -1.77
CA ASN A 106 -23.85 11.32 -0.39
C ASN A 106 -22.64 11.24 0.56
N TYR A 107 -21.50 10.74 0.08
CA TYR A 107 -20.28 10.60 0.88
C TYR A 107 -19.59 11.96 1.13
N MET A 108 -19.58 12.84 0.12
CA MET A 108 -19.06 14.20 0.27
C MET A 108 -19.93 15.03 1.22
N LYS A 109 -21.27 14.88 1.17
CA LYS A 109 -22.20 15.47 2.15
C LYS A 109 -21.98 14.93 3.56
N LEU A 110 -21.75 13.62 3.72
CA LEU A 110 -21.42 13.01 5.02
C LEU A 110 -20.11 13.55 5.58
N ASN A 111 -19.09 13.73 4.74
CA ASN A 111 -17.78 14.23 5.16
C ASN A 111 -17.87 15.68 5.66
N GLU A 112 -18.58 16.57 4.95
CA GLU A 112 -18.81 17.94 5.43
C GLU A 112 -19.64 17.96 6.73
N THR A 113 -20.62 17.08 6.85
CA THR A 113 -21.39 16.91 8.10
C THR A 113 -20.50 16.46 9.26
N HIS A 114 -19.60 15.50 9.05
CA HIS A 114 -18.65 15.03 10.05
C HIS A 114 -17.62 16.11 10.44
N LYS A 115 -17.08 16.86 9.47
CA LYS A 115 -16.18 18.01 9.73
C LYS A 115 -16.88 19.08 10.56
N GLN A 116 -18.13 19.40 10.24
CA GLN A 116 -18.90 20.40 10.98
C GLN A 116 -19.15 19.94 12.42
N ARG A 117 -19.57 18.68 12.60
CA ARG A 117 -19.79 18.10 13.93
C ARG A 117 -18.52 18.10 14.79
N ALA A 118 -17.35 17.81 14.20
CA ALA A 118 -16.07 17.88 14.90
C ALA A 118 -15.74 19.32 15.36
N LYS A 119 -15.97 20.32 14.49
CA LYS A 119 -15.79 21.74 14.85
C LYS A 119 -16.72 22.17 15.98
N ASP A 120 -17.97 21.73 15.96
CA ASP A 120 -18.96 22.08 16.98
C ASP A 120 -18.63 21.47 18.34
N LEU A 121 -18.12 20.23 18.36
CA LEU A 121 -17.63 19.58 19.58
C LEU A 121 -16.42 20.31 20.18
N LEU A 122 -15.46 20.69 19.34
CA LEU A 122 -14.30 21.49 19.75
C LEU A 122 -14.71 22.86 20.33
N LYS A 123 -15.69 23.53 19.73
CA LYS A 123 -16.23 24.78 20.28
C LYS A 123 -16.88 24.59 21.65
N LYS A 124 -17.69 23.53 21.81
CA LYS A 124 -18.33 23.21 23.10
C LYS A 124 -17.31 22.91 24.19
N GLN A 125 -16.27 22.14 23.90
CA GLN A 125 -15.21 21.84 24.86
C GLN A 125 -14.49 23.13 25.32
N LYS A 126 -14.12 24.00 24.37
CA LYS A 126 -13.50 25.29 24.69
C LYS A 126 -14.40 26.19 25.52
N ALA A 127 -15.70 26.23 25.22
CA ALA A 127 -16.65 27.01 26.01
C ALA A 127 -16.76 26.48 27.46
N GLN A 128 -16.80 25.16 27.64
CA GLN A 128 -16.81 24.53 28.96
C GLN A 128 -15.52 24.74 29.75
N GLU A 129 -14.36 24.77 29.09
CA GLU A 129 -13.09 25.10 29.74
C GLU A 129 -13.04 26.56 30.20
N ILE A 130 -13.54 27.50 29.39
CA ILE A 130 -13.61 28.92 29.75
C ILE A 130 -14.56 29.13 30.94
N GLU A 131 -15.72 28.47 30.96
CA GLU A 131 -16.66 28.54 32.07
C GLU A 131 -16.06 27.99 33.37
N LYS A 132 -15.27 26.90 33.30
CA LYS A 132 -14.56 26.36 34.47
C LYS A 132 -13.53 27.34 35.02
N ILE A 133 -12.75 27.98 34.15
CA ILE A 133 -11.73 28.97 34.55
C ILE A 133 -12.38 30.22 35.19
N GLN A 134 -13.60 30.58 34.79
CA GLN A 134 -14.32 31.73 35.36
C GLN A 134 -15.02 31.42 36.69
N GLN A 135 -15.07 30.15 37.10
CA GLN A 135 -15.68 29.69 38.36
C GLN A 135 -14.64 29.34 39.44
N GLU A 136 -13.34 29.40 39.12
CA GLU A 136 -12.20 29.33 40.04
C GLU A 136 -11.73 30.73 40.44
#